data_AF-A0A7V7DTF9-F1
#
_entry.id   AF-A0A7V7DTF9-F1
#
_cell.length_a   1.000
_cell.length_b   1.000
_cell.length_c   1.000
_cell.angle_alpha   90.00
_cell.angle_beta   90.00
_cell.angle_gamma   90.00
#
_symmetry.space_group_name_H-M   'P 1'
#
loop_
_entity.id
_entity.type
_entity.pdbx_description
1 polymer ?
#
loop_
_entity_poly.entity_id
_entity_poly.type
_entity_poly.pdbx_seq_one_letter_code
_entity_poly.pdbx_strand_id
1 'polypeptide(L)'
;MKTRYLITILCACFCLFSVAVLAAETLWVTSDNAQLKKDASASSETITTVPIGVEVKVLNSEKRWHQIQIPSGQQGWMYRGRLSDTPPEKAPEGGSGDLFGALTASNIKADEASTGRSIRGLSEETEEYAKNKKTPQATKQALDQVLALQVSEKELQDFLKKGKIGEYAP
;
A
#
# COMPACT_ATOMS: atom_id res chain seq x y z
N MET A 1 7.79 -38.15 53.19
CA MET A 1 6.49 -37.68 52.65
C MET A 1 6.47 -36.21 52.24
N LYS A 2 7.23 -35.31 52.88
CA LYS A 2 7.23 -33.85 52.59
C LYS A 2 7.88 -33.44 51.24
N THR A 3 8.85 -34.20 50.75
CA THR A 3 9.54 -33.96 49.46
C THR A 3 8.71 -34.30 48.22
N ARG A 4 7.69 -35.17 48.37
CA ARG A 4 6.74 -35.51 47.29
C ARG A 4 5.73 -34.40 47.01
N TYR A 5 5.37 -33.63 48.04
CA TYR A 5 4.49 -32.46 47.90
C TYR A 5 5.22 -31.24 47.32
N LEU A 6 6.54 -31.13 47.53
CA LEU A 6 7.34 -30.04 46.97
C LEU A 6 7.48 -30.14 45.43
N ILE A 7 7.57 -31.37 44.91
CA ILE A 7 7.68 -31.63 43.46
C ILE A 7 6.32 -31.46 42.76
N THR A 8 5.22 -31.82 43.41
CA THR A 8 3.87 -31.61 42.83
C THR A 8 3.45 -30.13 42.83
N ILE A 9 3.90 -29.32 43.80
CA ILE A 9 3.66 -27.88 43.82
C ILE A 9 4.48 -27.16 42.73
N LEU A 10 5.71 -27.63 42.45
CA LEU A 10 6.55 -27.07 41.39
C LEU A 10 6.00 -27.36 39.98
N CYS A 11 5.42 -28.54 39.75
CA CYS A 11 4.73 -28.86 38.49
C CYS A 11 3.38 -28.14 38.34
N ALA A 12 2.66 -27.87 39.44
CA ALA A 12 1.40 -27.14 39.39
C ALA A 12 1.57 -25.63 39.08
N CYS A 13 2.72 -25.04 39.42
CA CYS A 13 3.06 -23.67 39.03
C CYS A 13 3.49 -23.53 37.56
N PHE A 14 3.97 -24.60 36.93
CA PHE A 14 4.41 -24.56 35.52
C PHE A 14 3.23 -24.63 34.53
N CYS A 15 2.06 -25.11 34.96
CA CYS A 15 0.86 -25.21 34.13
C CYS A 15 -0.01 -23.93 34.09
N LEU A 16 0.31 -22.90 34.89
CA LEU A 16 -0.45 -21.64 34.91
C LEU A 16 0.14 -20.53 34.02
N PHE A 17 1.26 -20.80 33.34
CA PHE A 17 1.76 -19.93 32.27
C PHE A 17 1.21 -20.39 30.91
N SER A 18 -0.10 -20.58 30.81
CA SER A 18 -0.77 -20.56 29.52
C SER A 18 -0.73 -19.13 29.01
N VAL A 19 0.37 -18.76 28.36
CA VAL A 19 0.43 -17.55 27.56
C VAL A 19 -0.66 -17.71 26.51
N ALA A 20 -1.73 -16.93 26.66
CA ALA A 20 -2.69 -16.74 25.59
C ALA A 20 -1.89 -16.21 24.40
N VAL A 21 -1.62 -17.07 23.43
CA VAL A 21 -1.14 -16.67 22.12
C VAL A 21 -2.32 -15.95 21.49
N LEU A 22 -2.40 -14.64 21.74
CA LEU A 22 -3.32 -13.76 21.05
C LEU A 22 -3.03 -13.96 19.56
N ALA A 23 -4.02 -14.45 18.82
CA ALA A 23 -3.87 -14.69 17.40
C ALA A 23 -3.49 -13.37 16.73
N ALA A 24 -2.23 -13.27 16.30
CA ALA A 24 -1.74 -12.09 15.60
C ALA A 24 -2.32 -12.12 14.18
N GLU A 25 -3.15 -11.13 13.86
CA GLU A 25 -3.71 -10.96 12.52
C GLU A 25 -2.57 -10.63 11.54
N THR A 26 -2.52 -11.32 10.41
CA THR A 26 -1.52 -11.06 9.37
C THR A 26 -2.13 -10.21 8.27
N LEU A 27 -1.43 -9.16 7.88
CA LEU A 27 -1.82 -8.24 6.81
C LEU A 27 -0.67 -8.08 5.81
N TRP A 28 -0.99 -7.59 4.63
CA TRP A 28 -0.07 -7.34 3.54
C TRP A 28 0.11 -5.84 3.32
N VAL A 29 1.35 -5.40 3.10
CA VAL A 29 1.64 -4.03 2.68
C VAL A 29 1.22 -3.85 1.22
N THR A 30 0.34 -2.89 0.95
CA THR A 30 -0.24 -2.66 -0.38
C THR A 30 0.17 -1.35 -1.04
N SER A 31 0.84 -0.46 -0.31
CA SER A 31 1.21 0.86 -0.81
C SER A 31 2.72 1.01 -1.00
N ASP A 32 3.11 1.73 -2.04
CA ASP A 32 4.50 2.16 -2.21
C ASP A 32 4.91 3.11 -1.07
N ASN A 33 6.20 3.09 -0.75
CA ASN A 33 6.80 3.88 0.33
C ASN A 33 6.09 3.72 1.69
N ALA A 34 5.62 2.52 2.04
CA ALA A 34 4.97 2.26 3.32
C ALA A 34 5.94 2.45 4.50
N GLN A 35 5.78 3.55 5.23
CA GLN A 35 6.66 3.91 6.33
C GLN A 35 6.21 3.22 7.63
N LEU A 36 7.13 2.49 8.25
CA LEU A 36 7.01 2.04 9.62
C LEU A 36 7.43 3.18 10.55
N LYS A 37 6.51 3.68 11.35
CA LYS A 37 6.70 4.82 12.23
C LYS A 37 6.90 4.41 13.68
N LYS A 38 7.51 5.29 14.48
CA LYS A 38 7.80 5.05 15.89
C LYS A 38 6.54 5.08 16.76
N ASP A 39 5.59 5.97 16.45
CA ASP A 39 4.33 6.14 17.18
C ASP A 39 3.13 6.15 16.22
N ALA A 40 1.91 6.05 16.76
CA ALA A 40 0.64 6.09 16.01
C ALA A 40 0.32 7.52 15.48
N SER A 41 1.27 8.15 14.79
CA SER A 41 1.15 9.51 14.26
C SER A 41 1.96 9.69 12.99
N ALA A 42 1.40 10.39 12.00
CA ALA A 42 2.11 10.66 10.74
C ALA A 42 3.38 11.52 10.94
N SER A 43 3.39 12.36 11.98
CA SER A 43 4.52 13.25 12.27
C SER A 43 5.63 12.60 13.11
N SER A 44 5.47 11.34 13.54
CA SER A 44 6.53 10.65 14.25
C SER A 44 7.64 10.19 13.30
N GLU A 45 8.82 9.95 13.89
CA GLU A 45 9.99 9.44 13.19
C GLU A 45 9.69 8.12 12.44
N THR A 46 10.23 8.01 11.23
CA THR A 46 10.15 6.79 10.43
C THR A 46 11.33 5.89 10.78
N ILE A 47 11.03 4.68 11.26
CA ILE A 47 12.00 3.63 11.58
C ILE A 47 12.58 3.05 10.29
N THR A 48 11.70 2.64 9.38
CA THR A 48 12.08 2.00 8.12
C THR A 48 10.94 2.10 7.10
N THR A 49 11.24 1.81 5.84
CA THR A 49 10.24 1.68 4.77
C THR A 49 10.09 0.21 4.40
N VAL A 50 8.85 -0.26 4.34
CA VAL A 50 8.51 -1.64 4.03
C VAL A 50 8.04 -1.72 2.57
N PRO A 51 8.58 -2.63 1.74
CA PRO A 51 8.15 -2.78 0.36
C PRO A 51 6.74 -3.40 0.25
N ILE A 52 6.09 -3.20 -0.90
CA ILE A 52 4.81 -3.81 -1.23
C ILE A 52 4.92 -5.34 -1.20
N GLY A 53 3.84 -6.00 -0.78
CA GLY A 53 3.72 -7.45 -0.78
C GLY A 53 4.42 -8.12 0.40
N VAL A 54 4.94 -7.36 1.36
CA VAL A 54 5.45 -7.92 2.62
C VAL A 54 4.28 -8.26 3.54
N GLU A 55 4.29 -9.48 4.05
CA GLU A 55 3.39 -9.92 5.12
C GLU A 55 3.90 -9.40 6.46
N VAL A 56 3.01 -8.79 7.24
CA VAL A 56 3.28 -8.20 8.55
C VAL A 56 2.28 -8.71 9.57
N LYS A 57 2.73 -8.84 10.83
CA LYS A 57 1.87 -9.27 11.94
C LYS A 57 1.36 -8.06 12.70
N VAL A 58 0.06 -7.95 12.89
CA VAL A 58 -0.56 -6.91 13.72
C VAL A 58 -0.48 -7.34 15.18
N LEU A 59 0.17 -6.50 15.99
CA LEU A 59 0.32 -6.66 17.43
C LEU A 59 -0.76 -5.89 18.19
N ASN A 60 -1.07 -4.69 17.71
CA ASN A 60 -2.07 -3.81 18.32
C ASN A 60 -2.69 -2.91 17.25
N SER A 61 -3.87 -2.35 17.56
CA SER A 61 -4.65 -1.53 16.65
C SER A 61 -5.20 -0.32 17.40
N GLU A 62 -4.76 0.88 17.01
CA GLU A 62 -5.21 2.14 17.60
C GLU A 62 -5.78 3.06 16.52
N LYS A 63 -7.10 3.26 16.56
CA LYS A 63 -7.84 4.13 15.61
C LYS A 63 -7.58 3.74 14.15
N ARG A 64 -6.64 4.44 13.49
CA ARG A 64 -6.26 4.28 12.08
C ARG A 64 -4.84 3.74 11.92
N TRP A 65 -4.18 3.37 13.01
CA TRP A 65 -2.82 2.89 13.04
C TRP A 65 -2.81 1.45 13.56
N HIS A 66 -1.98 0.62 12.95
CA HIS A 66 -1.69 -0.72 13.43
C HIS A 66 -0.24 -0.77 13.89
N GLN A 67 -0.03 -1.22 15.11
CA GLN A 67 1.29 -1.61 15.56
C GLN A 67 1.58 -2.97 14.92
N ILE A 68 2.57 -3.01 14.06
CA ILE A 68 2.94 -4.20 13.30
C ILE A 68 4.36 -4.65 13.64
N GLN A 69 4.60 -5.94 13.43
CA GLN A 69 5.92 -6.54 13.42
C GLN A 69 6.24 -7.00 12.00
N ILE A 70 7.35 -6.50 11.47
CA ILE A 70 7.86 -6.91 10.17
C ILE A 70 8.70 -8.20 10.29
N PRO A 71 8.95 -8.95 9.20
CA PRO A 71 9.70 -10.21 9.24
C PRO A 71 11.12 -10.09 9.81
N SER A 72 11.75 -8.90 9.76
CA SER A 72 13.05 -8.63 10.39
C SER A 72 12.98 -8.58 11.93
N GLY A 73 11.79 -8.63 12.52
CA GLY A 73 11.56 -8.57 13.96
C GLY A 73 11.37 -7.16 14.51
N GLN A 74 11.57 -6.12 13.70
CA GLN A 74 11.30 -4.73 14.13
C GLN A 74 9.80 -4.50 14.29
N GLN A 75 9.45 -3.66 15.26
CA GLN A 75 8.09 -3.29 15.58
C GLN A 75 7.91 -1.78 15.43
N GLY A 76 6.73 -1.37 14.99
CA GLY A 76 6.38 0.03 14.85
C GLY A 76 4.94 0.19 14.39
N TRP A 77 4.53 1.42 14.11
CA TRP A 77 3.19 1.79 13.72
C TRP A 77 3.10 2.02 12.22
N MET A 78 2.10 1.46 11.58
CA MET A 78 1.80 1.70 10.17
C MET A 78 0.35 2.15 10.02
N TYR A 79 0.14 3.11 9.12
CA TYR A 79 -1.21 3.57 8.80
C TYR A 79 -2.01 2.42 8.17
N ARG A 80 -3.21 2.15 8.71
CA ARG A 80 -4.07 1.05 8.29
C ARG A 80 -4.38 1.06 6.79
N GLY A 81 -4.50 2.25 6.18
CA GLY A 81 -4.78 2.34 4.75
C GLY A 81 -3.65 1.88 3.82
N ARG A 82 -2.48 1.52 4.38
CA ARG A 82 -1.37 0.89 3.63
C ARG A 82 -1.33 -0.63 3.77
N LEU A 83 -2.30 -1.19 4.49
CA LEU A 83 -2.39 -2.62 4.81
C LEU A 83 -3.69 -3.20 4.25
N SER A 84 -3.64 -4.47 3.85
CA SER A 84 -4.80 -5.23 3.39
C SER A 84 -4.74 -6.66 3.90
N ASP A 85 -5.89 -7.29 4.09
CA ASP A 85 -6.02 -8.71 4.39
C ASP A 85 -5.64 -9.59 3.19
N THR A 86 -5.88 -9.08 1.98
CA THR A 86 -5.48 -9.73 0.72
C THR A 86 -4.10 -9.28 0.25
N PRO A 87 -3.27 -10.20 -0.28
CA PRO A 87 -2.00 -9.84 -0.91
C PRO A 87 -2.25 -8.93 -2.13
N PRO A 88 -1.42 -7.89 -2.34
CA PRO A 88 -1.51 -7.06 -3.53
C PRO A 88 -1.17 -7.88 -4.78
N GLU A 89 -1.88 -7.62 -5.88
CA GLU A 89 -1.47 -8.13 -7.18
C GLU A 89 -0.10 -7.57 -7.53
N LYS A 90 0.80 -8.42 -8.04
CA LYS A 90 2.13 -7.95 -8.48
C LYS A 90 1.94 -6.96 -9.62
N ALA A 91 2.43 -5.74 -9.43
CA ALA A 91 2.56 -4.81 -10.54
C ALA A 91 3.45 -5.47 -11.62
N PRO A 92 3.11 -5.38 -12.91
CA PRO A 92 3.95 -5.89 -13.97
C PRO A 92 5.33 -5.21 -13.89
N GLU A 93 6.37 -5.99 -13.61
CA GLU A 93 7.75 -5.51 -13.66
C GLU A 93 8.13 -5.27 -15.12
N GLY A 94 8.00 -4.01 -15.55
CA GLY A 94 8.26 -3.59 -16.93
C GLY A 94 7.07 -2.86 -17.54
N GLY A 95 6.78 -1.67 -17.03
CA GLY A 95 5.91 -0.73 -17.71
C GLY A 95 6.59 0.62 -17.69
N SER A 96 7.11 1.05 -18.84
CA SER A 96 7.39 2.45 -19.12
C SER A 96 6.30 3.33 -18.51
N GLY A 97 6.62 4.55 -18.07
CA GLY A 97 5.65 5.54 -17.53
C GLY A 97 4.53 5.97 -18.49
N ASP A 98 4.23 5.15 -19.49
CA ASP A 98 3.01 5.11 -20.26
C ASP A 98 1.87 4.55 -19.40
N LEU A 99 0.98 5.46 -19.02
CA LEU A 99 -0.24 5.18 -18.26
C LEU A 99 -1.11 4.09 -18.93
N PHE A 100 -1.00 3.90 -20.24
CA PHE A 100 -1.79 2.93 -21.00
C PHE A 100 -1.18 1.52 -21.03
N GLY A 101 0.14 1.40 -21.04
CA GLY A 101 0.83 0.13 -20.84
C GLY A 101 0.44 -0.55 -19.51
N ALA A 102 0.29 0.23 -18.44
CA ALA A 102 -0.15 -0.28 -17.14
C ALA A 102 -1.64 -0.73 -17.13
N LEU A 103 -2.51 -0.02 -17.86
CA LEU A 103 -3.92 -0.37 -17.97
C LEU A 103 -4.15 -1.64 -18.80
N THR A 104 -3.40 -1.79 -19.89
CA THR A 104 -3.50 -2.98 -20.76
C THR A 104 -2.89 -4.24 -20.12
N ALA A 105 -1.90 -4.08 -19.24
CA ALA A 105 -1.32 -5.17 -18.46
C ALA A 105 -2.21 -5.64 -17.28
N SER A 106 -3.27 -4.91 -16.95
CA SER A 106 -4.22 -5.30 -15.92
C SER A 106 -5.15 -6.41 -16.45
N ASN A 107 -5.47 -7.43 -15.64
CA ASN A 107 -6.38 -8.53 -16.00
C ASN A 107 -7.87 -8.10 -16.15
N ILE A 108 -8.15 -6.80 -16.23
CA ILE A 108 -9.49 -6.26 -16.45
C ILE A 108 -9.86 -6.49 -17.92
N LYS A 109 -10.53 -7.62 -18.20
CA LYS A 109 -11.17 -7.90 -19.48
C LYS A 109 -12.37 -6.97 -19.68
N ALA A 110 -12.13 -5.77 -20.19
CA ALA A 110 -13.19 -4.91 -20.69
C ALA A 110 -13.39 -5.14 -22.19
N ASP A 111 -14.65 -5.26 -22.61
CA ASP A 111 -15.01 -5.31 -24.03
C ASP A 111 -14.63 -3.98 -24.69
N GLU A 112 -13.96 -4.02 -25.84
CA GLU A 112 -13.39 -2.85 -26.55
C GLU A 112 -14.43 -1.74 -26.77
N ALA A 113 -15.69 -2.12 -27.03
CA ALA A 113 -16.79 -1.18 -27.20
C ALA A 113 -17.12 -0.40 -25.90
N SER A 114 -16.81 -0.96 -24.73
CA SER A 114 -17.03 -0.34 -23.41
C SER A 114 -15.86 0.55 -22.95
N THR A 115 -14.62 0.15 -23.22
CA THR A 115 -13.40 0.89 -22.83
C THR A 115 -13.01 1.98 -23.81
N GLY A 116 -13.27 1.80 -25.11
CA GLY A 116 -12.99 2.80 -26.15
C GLY A 116 -13.75 4.11 -25.97
N ARG A 117 -14.80 4.14 -25.13
CA ARG A 117 -15.51 5.36 -24.73
C ARG A 117 -14.86 6.12 -23.58
N SER A 118 -14.11 5.42 -22.72
CA SER A 118 -13.46 5.97 -21.52
C SER A 118 -12.03 6.45 -21.81
N ILE A 119 -11.38 5.91 -22.83
CA ILE A 119 -10.02 6.26 -23.30
C ILE A 119 -10.05 7.10 -24.59
N ARG A 120 -11.18 7.78 -24.89
CA ARG A 120 -11.31 8.59 -26.11
C ARG A 120 -10.24 9.67 -26.15
N GLY A 121 -9.38 9.64 -27.17
CA GLY A 121 -8.32 10.63 -27.35
C GLY A 121 -6.89 10.08 -27.19
N LEU A 122 -6.73 8.86 -26.68
CA LEU A 122 -5.44 8.34 -26.20
C LEU A 122 -5.11 6.93 -26.73
N SER A 123 -5.78 6.49 -27.81
CA SER A 123 -5.47 5.24 -28.51
C SER A 123 -4.63 5.49 -29.77
N GLU A 124 -3.99 4.43 -30.28
CA GLU A 124 -3.27 4.47 -31.57
C GLU A 124 -4.20 4.90 -32.72
N GLU A 125 -5.46 4.44 -32.75
CA GLU A 125 -6.41 4.89 -33.78
C GLU A 125 -6.73 6.39 -33.66
N THR A 126 -6.70 6.93 -32.44
CA THR A 126 -6.91 8.37 -32.22
C THR A 126 -5.73 9.18 -32.78
N GLU A 127 -4.50 8.68 -32.65
CA GLU A 127 -3.34 9.32 -33.27
C GLU A 127 -3.43 9.33 -34.79
N GLU A 128 -3.83 8.22 -35.40
CA GLU A 128 -4.05 8.13 -36.85
C GLU A 128 -5.16 9.06 -37.32
N TYR A 129 -6.28 9.11 -36.59
CA TYR A 129 -7.36 10.06 -36.84
C TYR A 129 -6.85 11.51 -36.75
N ALA A 130 -6.05 11.84 -35.74
CA ALA A 130 -5.47 13.18 -35.57
C ALA A 130 -4.47 13.54 -36.68
N LYS A 131 -3.68 12.56 -37.17
CA LYS A 131 -2.81 12.71 -38.34
C LYS A 131 -3.64 13.00 -39.60
N ASN A 132 -4.69 12.22 -39.85
CA ASN A 132 -5.57 12.38 -41.01
C ASN A 132 -6.33 13.72 -40.99
N LYS A 133 -6.82 14.13 -39.82
CA LYS A 133 -7.52 15.42 -39.63
C LYS A 133 -6.60 16.63 -39.54
N LYS A 134 -5.28 16.44 -39.63
CA LYS A 134 -4.28 17.52 -39.51
C LYS A 134 -4.47 18.34 -38.24
N THR A 135 -4.69 17.66 -37.11
CA THR A 135 -4.87 18.31 -35.81
C THR A 135 -3.72 19.27 -35.53
N PRO A 136 -4.00 20.52 -35.07
CA PRO A 136 -2.96 21.49 -34.76
C PRO A 136 -1.91 20.94 -33.79
N GLN A 137 -0.63 21.23 -34.08
CA GLN A 137 0.49 20.75 -33.26
C GLN A 137 0.39 21.22 -31.80
N ALA A 138 -0.15 22.42 -31.56
CA ALA A 138 -0.37 22.95 -30.22
C ALA A 138 -1.28 22.05 -29.36
N THR A 139 -2.30 21.41 -29.96
CA THR A 139 -3.20 20.50 -29.23
C THR A 139 -2.50 19.20 -28.84
N LYS A 140 -1.61 18.69 -29.70
CA LYS A 140 -0.79 17.51 -29.39
C LYS A 140 0.18 17.80 -28.24
N GLN A 141 0.88 18.93 -28.32
CA GLN A 141 1.80 19.35 -27.26
C GLN A 141 1.11 19.57 -25.92
N ALA A 142 -0.11 20.14 -25.91
CA ALA A 142 -0.88 20.29 -24.68
C ALA A 142 -1.29 18.92 -24.08
N LEU A 143 -1.65 17.96 -24.94
CA LEU A 143 -1.93 16.59 -24.51
C LEU A 143 -0.68 15.94 -23.91
N ASP A 144 0.46 16.02 -24.62
CA ASP A 144 1.74 15.47 -24.15
C ASP A 144 2.16 16.07 -22.81
N GLN A 145 1.95 17.38 -22.62
CA GLN A 145 2.22 18.04 -21.34
C GLN A 145 1.38 17.47 -20.21
N VAL A 146 0.08 17.22 -20.45
CA VAL A 146 -0.82 16.63 -19.45
C VAL A 146 -0.42 15.19 -19.14
N LEU A 147 -0.08 14.41 -20.16
CA LEU A 147 0.36 13.01 -20.00
C LEU A 147 1.71 12.90 -19.28
N ALA A 148 2.58 13.90 -19.45
CA ALA A 148 3.88 13.96 -18.79
C ALA A 148 3.81 14.51 -17.35
N LEU A 149 2.64 14.95 -16.86
CA LEU A 149 2.50 15.44 -15.49
C LEU A 149 2.81 14.32 -14.49
N GLN A 150 3.85 14.53 -13.69
CA GLN A 150 4.18 13.69 -12.55
C GLN A 150 4.11 14.52 -11.28
N VAL A 151 3.38 14.02 -10.29
CA VAL A 151 3.32 14.63 -8.95
C VAL A 151 4.52 14.14 -8.16
N SER A 152 5.34 15.07 -7.66
CA SER A 152 6.48 14.68 -6.81
C SER A 152 6.00 14.16 -5.46
N GLU A 153 6.79 13.30 -4.82
CA GLU A 153 6.47 12.78 -3.48
C GLU A 153 6.29 13.90 -2.46
N LYS A 154 7.08 14.98 -2.57
CA LYS A 154 6.97 16.16 -1.70
C LYS A 154 5.62 16.86 -1.87
N GLU A 155 5.19 17.09 -3.11
CA GLU A 155 3.89 17.71 -3.39
C GLU A 155 2.73 16.86 -2.89
N LEU A 156 2.83 15.53 -3.06
CA LEU A 156 1.86 14.59 -2.51
C LEU A 156 1.79 14.67 -0.98
N GLN A 157 2.93 14.65 -0.29
CA GLN A 157 2.97 14.75 1.17
C GLN A 157 2.41 16.08 1.67
N ASP A 158 2.75 17.20 1.02
CA ASP A 158 2.20 18.51 1.35
C ASP A 158 0.67 18.55 1.15
N PHE A 159 0.18 17.94 0.07
CA PHE A 159 -1.25 17.83 -0.20
C PHE A 159 -1.97 17.00 0.87
N LEU A 160 -1.47 15.81 1.20
CA LEU A 160 -2.04 14.95 2.22
C LEU A 160 -2.08 15.64 3.59
N LYS A 161 -0.99 16.33 3.96
CA LYS A 161 -0.88 17.05 5.22
C LYS A 161 -1.83 18.24 5.30
N LYS A 162 -1.90 19.08 4.26
CA LYS A 162 -2.80 20.24 4.22
C LYS A 162 -4.27 19.82 4.20
N GLY A 163 -4.58 18.77 3.44
CA GLY A 163 -5.94 18.22 3.33
C GLY A 163 -6.36 17.39 4.53
N LYS A 164 -5.45 17.07 5.47
CA LYS A 164 -5.68 16.12 6.58
C LYS A 164 -6.21 14.77 6.06
N ILE A 165 -5.59 14.26 5.00
CA ILE A 165 -6.02 13.06 4.30
C ILE A 165 -5.18 11.87 4.79
N GLY A 166 -5.83 10.72 4.96
CA GLY A 166 -5.17 9.47 5.30
C GLY A 166 -4.49 9.50 6.65
N GLU A 167 -3.17 9.30 6.67
CA GLU A 167 -2.35 9.28 7.88
C GLU A 167 -2.33 10.63 8.63
N TYR A 168 -2.61 11.74 7.94
CA TYR A 168 -2.68 13.09 8.52
C TYR A 168 -4.07 13.50 9.01
N ALA A 169 -5.07 12.63 8.90
CA ALA A 169 -6.42 12.90 9.41
C ALA A 169 -6.43 13.04 10.95
N PRO A 170 -7.34 13.85 11.53
CA PRO A 170 -7.49 14.03 12.98
C PRO A 170 -8.09 12.83 13.70
#